data_AF-A0A524D4G4-F1
#
_entry.id   AF-A0A524D4G4-F1
#
_cell.length_a   1.000
_cell.length_b   1.000
_cell.length_c   1.000
_cell.angle_alpha   90.00
_cell.angle_beta   90.00
_cell.angle_gamma   90.00
#
_symmetry.space_group_name_H-M   'P 1'
#
loop_
_entity.id
_entity.type
_entity.pdbx_description
1 polymer ?
#
loop_
_entity_poly.entity_id
_entity_poly.type
_entity_poly.pdbx_seq_one_letter_code
_entity_poly.pdbx_strand_id
1 'polypeptide(L)'
;MTIEEQTKVGKKGEIRPKKPLREFSGINPGDKIMIEALPGKLIINKIFSVEELLKMPVISEGTAEHVEKDIEKEISLQKKLTNTEH
;
A
#
# COMPACT_ATOMS: atom_id res chain seq x y z
N MET A 1 4.40 7.70 10.37
CA MET A 1 5.47 8.70 10.19
C MET A 1 5.63 8.91 8.69
N THR A 2 5.73 10.14 8.22
CA THR A 2 6.03 10.47 6.82
C THR A 2 7.40 11.12 6.76
N ILE A 3 8.12 10.91 5.65
CA ILE A 3 9.34 11.65 5.36
C ILE A 3 9.15 12.44 4.07
N GLU A 4 9.63 13.67 4.08
CA GLU A 4 9.43 14.61 2.99
C GLU A 4 10.75 15.28 2.65
N GLU A 5 10.94 15.60 1.37
CA GLU A 5 12.09 16.35 0.92
C GLU A 5 11.74 17.19 -0.31
N GLN A 6 12.33 18.38 -0.39
CA GLN A 6 12.23 19.22 -1.57
C GLN A 6 13.37 18.92 -2.55
N THR A 7 13.03 18.73 -3.82
CA THR A 7 13.99 18.56 -4.90
C THR A 7 13.54 19.33 -6.14
N LYS A 8 14.44 19.49 -7.10
CA LYS A 8 14.13 20.11 -8.39
C LYS A 8 13.95 19.03 -9.44
N VAL A 9 13.04 19.28 -10.37
CA VAL A 9 12.89 18.46 -11.57
C VAL A 9 14.13 18.68 -12.44
N GLY A 10 14.72 17.58 -12.91
CA GLY A 10 15.89 17.63 -13.78
C GLY A 10 15.56 18.14 -15.18
N LYS A 11 16.60 18.37 -15.97
CA LYS A 11 16.46 19.02 -17.30
C LYS A 11 15.61 18.23 -18.29
N LYS A 12 15.48 16.92 -18.11
CA LYS A 12 14.69 16.04 -18.98
C LYS A 12 13.36 15.65 -18.33
N GLY A 13 12.93 16.35 -17.27
CA GLY A 13 11.73 16.01 -16.52
C GLY A 13 11.95 14.92 -15.48
N GLU A 14 13.19 14.50 -15.23
CA GLU A 14 13.47 13.43 -14.27
C GLU A 14 13.28 13.90 -12.83
N ILE A 15 12.56 13.10 -12.04
CA ILE A 15 12.45 13.27 -10.59
C ILE A 15 13.33 12.19 -9.97
N ARG A 16 14.32 12.62 -9.17
CA ARG A 16 15.25 11.72 -8.50
C ARG A 16 15.03 11.81 -6.99
N PRO A 17 14.18 10.94 -6.40
CA PRO A 17 14.05 10.85 -4.95
C PRO A 17 15.40 10.51 -4.35
N LYS A 18 15.82 11.15 -3.24
CA LYS A 18 17.08 10.81 -2.58
C LYS A 18 16.99 9.45 -1.91
N LYS A 19 18.16 8.91 -1.54
CA LYS A 19 18.30 7.58 -0.93
C LYS A 19 17.37 7.37 0.27
N PRO A 20 17.24 8.29 1.25
CA PRO A 20 16.36 8.09 2.40
C PRO A 20 14.87 7.90 2.03
N LEU A 21 14.36 8.71 1.09
CA LEU A 21 13.00 8.58 0.56
C LEU A 21 12.75 7.22 -0.09
N ARG A 22 13.71 6.73 -0.89
CA ARG A 22 13.58 5.43 -1.56
C ARG A 22 13.63 4.26 -0.58
N GLU A 23 14.55 4.30 0.38
CA GLU A 23 14.70 3.26 1.40
C GLU A 23 13.47 3.15 2.30
N PHE A 24 12.92 4.29 2.73
CA PHE A 24 11.68 4.33 3.51
C PHE A 24 10.48 3.78 2.73
N SER A 25 10.40 4.08 1.44
CA SER A 25 9.36 3.55 0.55
C SER A 25 9.61 2.11 0.08
N GLY A 26 10.73 1.48 0.49
CA GLY A 26 11.09 0.12 0.08
C GLY A 26 11.40 -0.04 -1.42
N ILE A 27 11.74 1.05 -2.12
CA ILE A 27 12.01 1.07 -3.57
C ILE A 27 13.53 0.97 -3.79
N ASN A 28 13.95 -0.13 -4.42
CA ASN A 28 15.34 -0.42 -4.76
C ASN A 28 15.61 -0.22 -6.26
N PRO A 29 16.87 -0.01 -6.65
CA PRO A 29 17.26 -0.01 -8.06
C PRO A 29 16.86 -1.33 -8.74
N GLY A 30 16.12 -1.24 -9.86
CA GLY A 30 15.64 -2.40 -10.61
C GLY A 30 14.22 -2.85 -10.27
N ASP A 31 13.61 -2.32 -9.20
CA ASP A 31 12.23 -2.62 -8.85
C ASP A 31 11.25 -2.17 -9.94
N LYS A 32 10.20 -2.96 -10.13
CA LYS A 32 9.04 -2.54 -10.91
C LYS A 32 8.18 -1.60 -10.06
N ILE A 33 7.76 -0.50 -10.66
CA ILE A 33 6.90 0.50 -10.01
C ILE A 33 5.72 0.83 -10.91
N MET A 34 4.61 1.21 -10.28
CA MET A 34 3.47 1.86 -10.91
C MET A 34 3.54 3.35 -10.58
N ILE A 35 3.29 4.21 -11.56
CA ILE A 35 3.22 5.65 -11.37
C ILE A 35 1.85 6.13 -11.79
N GLU A 36 1.12 6.74 -10.86
CA GLU A 36 -0.20 7.32 -11.09
C GLU A 36 -0.11 8.84 -11.00
N ALA A 37 -0.79 9.53 -11.92
CA ALA A 37 -0.87 10.98 -11.94
C ALA A 37 -2.24 11.45 -11.49
N LEU A 38 -2.26 12.37 -10.53
CA LEU A 38 -3.41 13.14 -10.11
C LEU A 38 -3.12 14.63 -10.31
N PRO A 39 -4.13 15.51 -10.35
CA PRO A 39 -3.89 16.96 -10.41
C PRO A 39 -2.93 17.42 -9.31
N GLY A 40 -1.73 17.88 -9.70
CA GLY A 40 -0.69 18.35 -8.80
C GLY A 40 0.09 17.28 -8.03
N LYS A 41 -0.11 15.98 -8.28
CA LYS A 41 0.54 14.89 -7.54
C LYS A 41 0.96 13.73 -8.43
N LEU A 42 2.10 13.13 -8.11
CA LEU A 42 2.50 11.82 -8.62
C LEU A 42 2.55 10.84 -7.45
N ILE A 43 1.88 9.70 -7.59
CA ILE A 43 1.90 8.61 -6.63
C ILE A 43 2.76 7.50 -7.24
N ILE A 44 3.78 7.07 -6.51
CA ILE A 44 4.70 6.02 -6.96
C ILE A 44 4.53 4.82 -6.03
N ASN A 45 4.03 3.73 -6.58
CA ASN A 45 3.78 2.49 -5.86
C ASN A 45 4.77 1.41 -6.31
N LYS A 46 5.40 0.72 -5.35
CA LYS A 46 6.19 -0.46 -5.66
C LYS A 46 5.28 -1.62 -6.07
N ILE A 47 5.64 -2.31 -7.14
CA ILE A 47 5.00 -3.57 -7.53
C ILE A 47 5.86 -4.69 -6.95
N PHE A 48 5.36 -5.33 -5.88
CA PHE A 48 6.05 -6.44 -5.25
C PHE A 48 6.03 -7.69 -6.13
N SER A 49 7.15 -8.41 -6.13
CA SER A 49 7.24 -9.76 -6.67
C SER A 49 6.56 -10.77 -5.75
N VAL A 50 6.20 -11.93 -6.30
CA VAL A 50 5.62 -13.05 -5.53
C VAL A 50 6.56 -13.46 -4.38
N GLU A 51 7.87 -13.51 -4.64
CA GLU A 51 8.85 -13.87 -3.62
C GLU A 51 8.93 -12.85 -2.48
N GLU A 52 8.86 -11.55 -2.79
CA GLU A 52 8.81 -10.50 -1.76
C GLU A 52 7.54 -10.62 -0.92
N LEU A 53 6.39 -10.85 -1.55
CA LEU A 53 5.11 -11.01 -0.85
C LEU A 53 5.15 -12.20 0.12
N LEU A 54 5.74 -13.33 -0.27
CA LEU A 54 5.88 -14.50 0.60
C LEU A 54 6.84 -14.30 1.78
N LYS A 55 7.79 -13.35 1.67
CA LYS A 55 8.72 -12.99 2.74
C LYS A 55 8.18 -11.92 3.68
N MET A 56 7.06 -11.27 3.34
CA MET A 56 6.47 -10.27 4.20
C MET A 56 6.02 -10.91 5.53
N PRO A 57 6.08 -10.16 6.64
CA PRO A 57 5.54 -10.64 7.90
C PRO A 57 4.08 -11.06 7.72
N VAL A 58 3.75 -12.23 8.25
CA VAL A 58 2.36 -12.68 8.33
C VAL A 58 1.61 -11.68 9.21
N ILE A 59 0.71 -10.92 8.61
CA ILE A 59 -0.12 -9.92 9.32
C ILE A 59 -1.36 -10.54 9.97
N SER A 60 -1.70 -11.77 9.59
CA SER A 60 -2.83 -12.51 10.12
C SER A 60 -2.64 -14.01 9.91
N GLU A 61 -2.97 -14.81 10.92
CA GLU A 61 -2.95 -16.27 10.86
C GLU A 61 -4.39 -16.78 10.89
N GLY A 62 -4.72 -17.70 9.98
CA GLY A 62 -6.06 -18.29 9.92
C GLY A 62 -6.15 -19.35 8.84
N THR A 63 -7.12 -20.25 8.97
CA THR A 63 -7.54 -21.10 7.84
C THR A 63 -8.54 -20.34 6.98
N ALA A 64 -8.76 -20.76 5.73
CA ALA A 64 -9.82 -20.20 4.89
C ALA A 64 -11.18 -20.17 5.62
N GLU A 65 -11.47 -21.22 6.38
CA GLU A 65 -12.69 -21.35 7.18
C GLU A 65 -12.76 -20.32 8.34
N HIS A 66 -11.63 -19.95 8.94
CA HIS A 66 -11.60 -18.88 9.94
C HIS A 66 -11.87 -17.51 9.32
N VAL A 67 -11.28 -17.24 8.15
CA VAL A 67 -11.51 -15.99 7.41
C VAL A 67 -12.98 -15.86 7.00
N GLU A 68 -13.60 -16.95 6.50
CA GLU A 68 -15.03 -16.97 6.18
C GLU A 68 -15.90 -16.68 7.41
N LYS A 69 -15.62 -17.33 8.56
CA LYS A 69 -16.36 -17.08 9.81
C LYS A 69 -16.24 -15.63 10.28
N ASP A 70 -15.07 -15.01 10.12
CA ASP A 70 -14.87 -13.61 10.53
C ASP A 70 -15.62 -12.64 9.60
N ILE A 71 -15.63 -12.92 8.30
CA ILE A 71 -16.45 -12.17 7.32
C ILE A 71 -17.94 -12.28 7.66
N GLU A 72 -18.44 -13.49 7.96
CA GLU A 72 -19.85 -13.70 8.30
C GLU A 72 -20.27 -12.95 9.57
N LYS A 73 -19.42 -12.96 10.60
CA LYS A 73 -19.65 -12.22 11.85
C LYS A 73 -19.74 -10.72 11.59
N GLU A 74 -18.82 -10.17 10.81
CA GLU A 74 -18.79 -8.75 10.47
C GLU A 74 -20.05 -8.34 9.70
N ILE A 75 -20.46 -9.13 8.70
CA ILE A 75 -21.72 -8.90 7.97
C ILE A 75 -22.93 -8.93 8.91
N SER A 76 -22.97 -9.87 9.86
CA SER A 76 -24.05 -9.94 10.86
C SER A 76 -24.10 -8.69 11.75
N LEU A 77 -22.92 -8.21 12.18
CA LEU A 77 -22.80 -7.02 13.01
C LEU A 77 -23.28 -5.76 12.26
N GLN A 78 -22.81 -5.57 11.03
CA GLN A 78 -23.20 -4.44 10.19
C GLN A 78 -24.71 -4.40 9.94
N LYS A 79 -25.35 -5.56 9.67
CA LYS A 79 -26.81 -5.66 9.50
C LYS A 79 -27.57 -5.31 10.78
N LYS A 80 -27.09 -5.69 11.95
CA LYS A 80 -27.71 -5.32 13.23
C LYS A 80 -27.64 -3.82 13.47
N LEU A 81 -26.49 -3.20 13.19
CA LEU A 81 -26.27 -1.77 13.34
C LEU A 81 -27.13 -0.95 12.37
N THR A 82 -27.26 -1.38 11.11
CA THR A 82 -28.13 -0.70 10.13
C THR A 82 -29.63 -0.86 10.43
N ASN A 83 -30.05 -1.99 11.01
CA ASN A 83 -31.46 -2.23 11.35
C ASN A 83 -31.90 -1.65 12.71
N THR A 84 -30.98 -1.12 13.52
CA THR A 84 -31.31 -0.47 14.81
C THR A 84 -31.43 1.05 14.70
N GLU A 85 -31.21 1.63 13.51
CA GLU A 85 -31.38 3.07 13.22
C GLU A 85 -32.75 3.41 12.60
N HIS A 86 -33.71 2.47 12.60
CA HIS A 86 -35.10 2.66 12.17
C HIS A 86 -36.08 2.23 13.26
#